data_AF-A0A1A7C6L3-F1
#
_entry.id   AF-A0A1A7C6L3-F1
#
_cell.length_a   1.000
_cell.length_b   1.000
_cell.length_c   1.000
_cell.angle_alpha   90.00
_cell.angle_beta   90.00
_cell.angle_gamma   90.00
#
_symmetry.space_group_name_H-M   'P 1'
#
loop_
_entity.id
_entity.type
_entity.pdbx_description
1 polymer ?
#
loop_
_entity_poly.entity_id
_entity_poly.type
_entity_poly.pdbx_seq_one_letter_code
_entity_poly.pdbx_strand_id
1 'polypeptide(L)'
;MNTVDIHAVLQSYVRDGVLHDPAVMGLRGYTREELAARGFDACGDPAQICLYEDQRCFHRAGRAVQLGFKVFLEQGRLCANGLELGYQVRLAGVLRAVGKPALPGCRVLLRRNWRSGALLFDNGLALQFAANRRGAPRHYFVIHVEGHLPAPAGSDIDLRAASHAPLDALYASYAPEQLRQLSHRDHAPLQELIRVLS
;
A
#
# COMPACT_ATOMS: atom_id res chain seq x y z
N MET A 1 4.02 -1.72 26.37
CA MET A 1 3.52 -1.09 25.12
C MET A 1 3.18 -2.20 24.16
N ASN A 2 1.90 -2.37 23.79
CA ASN A 2 1.52 -3.34 22.77
C ASN A 2 2.14 -2.91 21.45
N THR A 3 3.13 -3.65 20.97
CA THR A 3 3.80 -3.37 19.71
C THR A 3 2.93 -3.92 18.60
N VAL A 4 2.32 -3.04 17.80
CA VAL A 4 1.47 -3.48 16.70
C VAL A 4 2.35 -4.10 15.60
N ASP A 5 2.01 -5.32 15.17
CA ASP A 5 2.69 -6.00 14.06
C ASP A 5 2.29 -5.34 12.73
N ILE A 6 3.27 -4.94 11.94
CA ILE A 6 3.05 -4.35 10.61
C ILE A 6 2.24 -5.27 9.68
N HIS A 7 2.35 -6.60 9.82
CA HIS A 7 1.52 -7.51 9.04
C HIS A 7 0.04 -7.39 9.40
N ALA A 8 -0.31 -7.15 10.67
CA ALA A 8 -1.70 -6.94 11.08
C ALA A 8 -2.26 -5.63 10.52
N VAL A 9 -1.44 -4.57 10.46
CA VAL A 9 -1.83 -3.30 9.83
C VAL A 9 -2.09 -3.50 8.34
N LEU A 10 -1.19 -4.18 7.63
CA LEU A 10 -1.33 -4.45 6.20
C LEU A 10 -2.51 -5.39 5.89
N GLN A 11 -2.84 -6.31 6.81
CA GLN A 11 -4.05 -7.13 6.70
C GLN A 11 -5.32 -6.28 6.76
N SER A 12 -5.41 -5.31 7.67
CA SER A 12 -6.54 -4.38 7.72
C SER A 12 -6.68 -3.62 6.40
N TYR A 13 -5.59 -3.13 5.82
CA TYR A 13 -5.63 -2.49 4.51
C TYR A 13 -6.15 -3.42 3.41
N VAL A 14 -5.60 -4.63 3.29
CA VAL A 14 -6.01 -5.55 2.22
C VAL A 14 -7.47 -5.98 2.37
N ARG A 15 -7.97 -6.10 3.61
CA ARG A 15 -9.38 -6.42 3.87
C ARG A 15 -10.31 -5.25 3.58
N ASP A 16 -10.00 -4.08 4.12
CA ASP A 16 -10.96 -2.97 4.24
C ASP A 16 -10.72 -1.85 3.21
N GLY A 17 -9.58 -1.86 2.51
CA GLY A 17 -9.17 -0.80 1.58
C GLY A 17 -8.63 0.45 2.25
N VAL A 18 -8.89 0.62 3.55
CA VAL A 18 -8.50 1.76 4.37
C VAL A 18 -8.28 1.29 5.80
N LEU A 19 -7.38 1.93 6.53
CA LEU A 19 -7.22 1.68 7.96
C LEU A 19 -8.28 2.46 8.74
N HIS A 20 -9.28 1.76 9.27
CA HIS A 20 -10.37 2.41 10.03
C HIS A 20 -10.02 2.74 11.47
N ASP A 21 -9.20 1.91 12.14
CA ASP A 21 -8.88 2.08 13.55
C ASP A 21 -7.68 3.02 13.74
N PRO A 22 -7.89 4.28 14.18
CA PRO A 22 -6.82 5.23 14.43
C PRO A 22 -5.90 4.81 15.58
N ALA A 23 -6.36 3.97 16.51
CA ALA A 23 -5.58 3.54 17.66
C ALA A 23 -4.36 2.70 17.25
N VAL A 24 -4.44 2.00 16.11
CA VAL A 24 -3.31 1.31 15.47
C VAL A 24 -2.13 2.26 15.18
N MET A 25 -2.42 3.54 14.94
CA MET A 25 -1.45 4.60 14.67
C MET A 25 -1.16 5.46 15.90
N GLY A 26 -1.69 5.09 17.08
CA GLY A 26 -1.58 5.88 18.30
C GLY A 26 -2.43 7.16 18.29
N LEU A 27 -3.43 7.24 17.40
CA LEU A 27 -4.33 8.37 17.24
C LEU A 27 -5.69 8.11 17.90
N ARG A 28 -6.37 9.19 18.30
CA ARG A 28 -7.76 9.12 18.79
C ARG A 28 -8.80 9.14 17.67
N GLY A 29 -8.43 9.71 16.53
CA GLY A 29 -9.28 9.90 15.36
C GLY A 29 -8.48 10.47 14.20
N TYR A 30 -9.07 10.46 13.00
CA TYR A 30 -8.50 11.08 11.81
C TYR A 30 -9.05 12.49 11.60
N THR A 31 -9.11 13.30 12.67
CA THR A 31 -9.53 14.70 12.55
C THR A 31 -8.33 15.60 12.35
N ARG A 32 -8.54 16.76 11.73
CA ARG A 32 -7.48 17.77 11.53
C ARG A 32 -6.82 18.15 12.85
N GLU A 33 -7.61 18.32 13.90
CA GLU A 33 -7.14 18.75 15.22
C GLU A 33 -6.23 17.69 15.85
N GLU A 34 -6.61 16.41 15.80
CA GLU A 34 -5.76 15.33 16.32
C GLU A 34 -4.48 15.19 15.47
N LEU A 35 -4.58 15.22 14.14
CA LEU A 35 -3.41 15.10 13.26
C LEU A 35 -2.43 16.25 13.48
N ALA A 36 -2.90 17.49 13.55
CA ALA A 36 -2.06 18.65 13.85
C ALA A 36 -1.46 18.58 15.25
N ALA A 37 -2.24 18.18 16.26
CA ALA A 37 -1.74 18.01 17.64
C ALA A 37 -0.69 16.90 17.77
N ARG A 38 -0.68 15.94 16.84
CA ARG A 38 0.33 14.87 16.76
C ARG A 38 1.47 15.16 15.81
N GLY A 39 1.53 16.38 15.26
CA GLY A 39 2.65 16.86 14.46
C GLY A 39 2.65 16.39 13.00
N PHE A 40 1.50 16.00 12.44
CA PHE A 40 1.42 15.70 11.01
C PHE A 40 1.57 16.98 10.18
N ASP A 41 2.36 16.88 9.11
CA ASP A 41 2.51 17.94 8.13
C ASP A 41 1.34 17.91 7.15
N ALA A 42 0.69 19.06 6.96
CA ALA A 42 -0.43 19.21 6.03
C ALA A 42 0.06 19.68 4.66
N CYS A 43 -0.44 19.04 3.60
CA CYS A 43 -0.19 19.39 2.21
C CYS A 43 -1.51 19.47 1.44
N GLY A 44 -1.68 20.53 0.64
CA GLY A 44 -2.89 20.77 -0.16
C GLY A 44 -3.89 21.74 0.47
N ASP A 45 -5.02 21.94 -0.20
CA ASP A 45 -6.06 22.88 0.20
C ASP A 45 -7.09 22.21 1.13
N PRO A 46 -7.31 22.74 2.36
CA PRO A 46 -8.38 22.32 3.27
C PRO A 46 -9.81 22.31 2.69
N ALA A 47 -10.08 23.09 1.65
CA ALA A 47 -11.37 23.14 0.96
C ALA A 47 -11.54 21.98 -0.05
N GLN A 48 -10.46 21.26 -0.34
CA GLN A 48 -10.41 20.10 -1.22
C GLN A 48 -9.93 18.88 -0.41
N ILE A 49 -9.23 17.94 -1.07
CA ILE A 49 -8.50 16.87 -0.39
C ILE A 49 -7.21 17.45 0.18
N CYS A 50 -7.02 17.27 1.48
CA CYS A 50 -5.80 17.64 2.19
C CYS A 50 -5.09 16.37 2.69
N LEU A 51 -3.80 16.25 2.37
CA LEU A 51 -2.92 15.19 2.85
C LEU A 51 -2.30 15.61 4.17
N TYR A 52 -2.29 14.70 5.14
CA TYR A 52 -1.53 14.78 6.37
C TYR A 52 -0.53 13.62 6.40
N GLU A 53 0.75 13.89 6.62
CA GLU A 53 1.78 12.85 6.70
C GLU A 53 2.68 12.98 7.93
N ASP A 54 3.11 11.83 8.45
CA ASP A 54 4.08 11.72 9.54
C ASP A 54 4.81 10.36 9.46
N GLN A 55 5.98 10.27 10.08
CA GLN A 55 6.71 9.02 10.22
C GLN A 55 6.21 8.21 11.42
N ARG A 56 6.07 6.91 11.22
CA ARG A 56 5.68 5.94 12.25
C ARG A 56 6.66 4.79 12.32
N CYS A 57 6.77 4.20 13.51
CA CYS A 57 7.64 3.07 13.77
C CYS A 57 6.82 1.89 14.30
N PHE A 58 6.81 0.81 13.53
CA PHE A 58 6.20 -0.47 13.89
C PHE A 58 7.27 -1.52 14.14
N HIS A 59 6.85 -2.71 14.58
CA HIS A 59 7.78 -3.82 14.77
C HIS A 59 7.34 -5.05 13.97
N ARG A 60 8.32 -5.84 13.57
CA ARG A 60 8.13 -7.17 12.96
C ARG A 60 9.18 -8.12 13.51
N ALA A 61 8.75 -9.11 14.27
CA ALA A 61 9.64 -10.10 14.90
C ALA A 61 10.87 -9.46 15.58
N GLY A 62 10.64 -8.39 16.36
CA GLY A 62 11.68 -7.64 17.07
C GLY A 62 12.47 -6.63 16.24
N ARG A 63 12.22 -6.49 14.93
CA ARG A 63 12.87 -5.48 14.07
C ARG A 63 11.97 -4.27 13.89
N ALA A 64 12.51 -3.08 14.07
CA ALA A 64 11.83 -1.83 13.77
C ALA A 64 11.55 -1.71 12.26
N VAL A 65 10.37 -1.21 11.92
CA VAL A 65 9.92 -0.87 10.57
C VAL A 65 9.48 0.58 10.60
N GLN A 66 10.28 1.45 9.98
CA GLN A 66 9.93 2.86 9.84
C GLN A 66 9.09 3.04 8.58
N LEU A 67 8.00 3.80 8.65
CA LEU A 67 7.15 4.04 7.51
C LEU A 67 6.59 5.46 7.54
N GLY A 68 6.29 6.01 6.36
CA GLY A 68 5.44 7.18 6.24
C GLY A 68 3.97 6.76 6.35
N PHE A 69 3.19 7.43 7.19
CA PHE A 69 1.75 7.26 7.27
C PHE A 69 1.06 8.49 6.68
N LYS A 70 0.14 8.27 5.74
CA LYS A 70 -0.58 9.30 5.00
C LYS A 70 -2.06 9.23 5.35
N VAL A 71 -2.68 10.36 5.62
CA VAL A 71 -4.12 10.49 5.87
C VAL A 71 -4.68 11.55 4.95
N PHE A 72 -5.72 11.20 4.19
CA PHE A 72 -6.36 12.11 3.25
C PHE A 72 -7.73 12.49 3.79
N LEU A 73 -7.93 13.79 4.02
CA LEU A 73 -9.20 14.33 4.48
C LEU A 73 -9.85 15.20 3.40
N GLU A 74 -11.13 14.99 3.14
CA GLU A 74 -11.99 15.91 2.36
C GLU A 74 -13.07 16.45 3.29
N GLN A 75 -13.20 17.77 3.36
CA GLN A 75 -14.16 18.43 4.26
C GLN A 75 -14.07 17.94 5.72
N GLY A 76 -12.84 17.59 6.17
CA GLY A 76 -12.57 17.10 7.52
C GLY A 76 -12.93 15.63 7.78
N ARG A 77 -13.36 14.87 6.76
CA ARG A 77 -13.67 13.45 6.85
C ARG A 77 -12.59 12.61 6.18
N LEU A 78 -12.29 11.44 6.75
CA LEU A 78 -11.37 10.48 6.15
C LEU A 78 -11.91 9.99 4.81
N CYS A 79 -11.13 10.20 3.74
CA CYS A 79 -11.39 9.62 2.43
C CYS A 79 -10.57 8.36 2.21
N ALA A 80 -9.28 8.44 2.53
CA ALA A 80 -8.35 7.32 2.43
C ALA A 80 -7.18 7.53 3.39
N ASN A 81 -6.37 6.49 3.56
CA ASN A 81 -5.06 6.58 4.16
C ASN A 81 -4.11 5.59 3.49
N GLY A 82 -2.82 5.70 3.79
CA GLY A 82 -1.80 4.93 3.14
C GLY A 82 -0.51 4.82 3.93
N LEU A 83 0.36 3.93 3.47
CA LEU A 83 1.67 3.65 4.06
C LEU A 83 2.76 3.69 3.00
N GLU A 84 3.91 4.26 3.36
CA GLU A 84 5.15 4.17 2.60
C GLU A 84 6.19 3.38 3.40
N LEU A 85 6.48 2.15 2.96
CA LEU A 85 7.27 1.18 3.73
C LEU A 85 8.69 0.98 3.20
N GLY A 86 8.97 1.38 1.96
CA GLY A 86 10.25 1.11 1.30
C GLY A 86 10.62 -0.38 1.25
N TYR A 87 11.91 -0.72 1.27
CA TYR A 87 12.40 -2.11 1.11
C TYR A 87 12.46 -2.91 2.42
N GLN A 88 11.47 -2.76 3.31
CA GLN A 88 11.49 -3.35 4.66
C GLN A 88 10.58 -4.57 4.82
N VAL A 89 9.42 -4.58 4.15
CA VAL A 89 8.39 -5.62 4.32
C VAL A 89 8.27 -6.45 3.05
N ARG A 90 8.44 -7.78 3.16
CA ARG A 90 8.34 -8.69 2.01
C ARG A 90 6.88 -8.90 1.60
N LEU A 91 6.58 -8.71 0.32
CA LEU A 91 5.24 -8.88 -0.25
C LEU A 91 4.66 -10.27 0.03
N ALA A 92 5.44 -11.32 -0.24
CA ALA A 92 5.00 -12.69 -0.03
C ALA A 92 4.65 -13.00 1.44
N GLY A 93 5.32 -12.33 2.39
CA GLY A 93 5.00 -12.45 3.81
C GLY A 93 3.63 -11.85 4.15
N VAL A 94 3.33 -10.69 3.57
CA VAL A 94 2.04 -9.99 3.72
C VAL A 94 0.92 -10.81 3.10
N LEU A 95 1.05 -11.19 1.82
CA LEU A 95 0.01 -11.95 1.11
C LEU A 95 -0.31 -13.30 1.78
N ARG A 96 0.70 -14.02 2.28
CA ARG A 96 0.47 -15.27 3.05
C ARG A 96 -0.22 -15.02 4.39
N ALA A 97 0.02 -13.87 5.01
CA ALA A 97 -0.65 -13.49 6.26
C ALA A 97 -2.11 -13.11 6.00
N VAL A 98 -2.41 -12.46 4.87
CA VAL A 98 -3.78 -12.06 4.49
C VAL A 98 -4.59 -13.22 3.94
N GLY A 99 -4.02 -14.07 3.10
CA GLY A 99 -4.71 -15.08 2.30
C GLY A 99 -5.31 -16.25 3.07
N LYS A 100 -5.57 -16.13 4.37
CA LYS A 100 -6.23 -17.16 5.18
C LYS A 100 -7.61 -16.65 5.64
N PRO A 101 -8.73 -17.19 5.12
CA PRO A 101 -8.83 -18.40 4.27
C PRO A 101 -8.65 -18.18 2.76
N ALA A 102 -8.79 -16.96 2.24
CA ALA A 102 -8.55 -16.62 0.84
C ALA A 102 -8.13 -15.15 0.69
N LEU A 103 -7.31 -14.86 -0.32
CA LEU A 103 -6.96 -13.47 -0.65
C LEU A 103 -8.16 -12.79 -1.34
N PRO A 104 -8.48 -11.53 -1.03
CA PRO A 104 -9.48 -10.78 -1.78
C PRO A 104 -9.12 -10.72 -3.27
N GLY A 105 -10.14 -10.59 -4.12
CA GLY A 105 -9.94 -10.43 -5.56
C GLY A 105 -9.02 -9.25 -5.85
N CYS A 106 -8.02 -9.48 -6.71
CA CYS A 106 -7.10 -8.45 -7.13
C CYS A 106 -6.62 -8.63 -8.57
N ARG A 107 -6.40 -7.50 -9.24
CA ARG A 107 -5.72 -7.43 -10.53
C ARG A 107 -4.22 -7.25 -10.28
N VAL A 108 -3.42 -8.05 -10.98
CA VAL A 108 -1.96 -7.94 -10.94
C VAL A 108 -1.49 -7.05 -12.08
N LEU A 109 -0.75 -6.01 -11.72
CA LEU A 109 -0.09 -5.09 -12.64
C LEU A 109 1.42 -5.28 -12.53
N LEU A 110 2.11 -5.45 -13.66
CA LEU A 110 3.57 -5.61 -13.70
C LEU A 110 4.22 -4.67 -14.70
N ARG A 111 5.40 -4.17 -14.34
CA ARG A 111 6.29 -3.49 -15.29
C ARG A 111 6.88 -4.50 -16.26
N ARG A 112 7.21 -4.07 -17.48
CA ARG A 112 7.79 -4.95 -18.53
C ARG A 112 9.06 -5.71 -18.11
N ASN A 113 9.86 -5.13 -17.22
CA ASN A 113 11.08 -5.76 -16.70
C ASN A 113 10.86 -6.60 -15.43
N TRP A 114 9.61 -6.72 -14.98
CA TRP A 114 9.17 -7.46 -13.80
C TRP A 114 9.84 -7.03 -12.49
N ARG A 115 10.49 -5.86 -12.43
CA ARG A 115 11.14 -5.40 -11.20
C ARG A 115 10.20 -4.68 -10.25
N SER A 116 9.04 -4.27 -10.72
CA SER A 116 8.01 -3.63 -9.91
C SER A 116 6.63 -3.87 -10.51
N GLY A 117 5.62 -3.60 -9.70
CA GLY A 117 4.22 -3.75 -10.07
C GLY A 117 3.32 -3.25 -8.97
N ALA A 118 2.02 -3.50 -9.15
CA ALA A 118 1.00 -3.22 -8.17
C ALA A 118 -0.03 -4.35 -8.12
N LEU A 119 -0.66 -4.53 -6.96
CA LEU A 119 -1.89 -5.29 -6.81
C LEU A 119 -3.01 -4.28 -6.60
N LEU A 120 -4.04 -4.33 -7.45
CA LEU A 120 -5.25 -3.54 -7.30
C LEU A 120 -6.35 -4.45 -6.77
N PHE A 121 -6.78 -4.23 -5.54
CA PHE A 121 -7.84 -5.02 -4.91
C PHE A 121 -9.22 -4.45 -5.22
N ASP A 122 -10.24 -5.30 -5.19
CA ASP A 122 -11.62 -4.94 -5.53
C ASP A 122 -12.21 -3.87 -4.58
N ASN A 123 -11.69 -3.77 -3.35
CA ASN A 123 -12.03 -2.73 -2.38
C ASN A 123 -11.35 -1.37 -2.66
N GLY A 124 -10.65 -1.24 -3.79
CA GLY A 124 -9.98 -0.01 -4.20
C GLY A 124 -8.60 0.21 -3.58
N LEU A 125 -8.07 -0.76 -2.83
CA LEU A 125 -6.68 -0.69 -2.34
C LEU A 125 -5.70 -0.86 -3.49
N ALA A 126 -4.73 0.04 -3.57
CA ALA A 126 -3.53 -0.13 -4.36
C ALA A 126 -2.33 -0.51 -3.48
N LEU A 127 -1.71 -1.66 -3.77
CA LEU A 127 -0.48 -2.10 -3.12
C LEU A 127 0.64 -2.15 -4.15
N GLN A 128 1.58 -1.21 -4.09
CA GLN A 128 2.75 -1.19 -4.95
C GLN A 128 3.89 -2.00 -4.36
N PHE A 129 4.62 -2.71 -5.22
CA PHE A 129 5.77 -3.50 -4.84
C PHE A 129 6.93 -3.34 -5.80
N ALA A 130 8.15 -3.54 -5.28
CA ALA A 130 9.36 -3.54 -6.08
C ALA A 130 10.38 -4.54 -5.53
N ALA A 131 11.18 -5.09 -6.44
CA ALA A 131 12.36 -5.84 -6.07
C ALA A 131 13.49 -4.87 -5.71
N ASN A 132 14.43 -5.34 -4.88
CA ASN A 132 15.59 -4.55 -4.48
C ASN A 132 16.30 -3.93 -5.70
N ARG A 133 16.76 -2.69 -5.55
CA ARG A 133 17.40 -1.94 -6.65
C ARG A 133 18.78 -2.50 -7.05
N ARG A 134 19.47 -3.16 -6.13
CA ARG A 134 20.85 -3.67 -6.31
C ARG A 134 20.88 -5.19 -6.17
N GLY A 135 21.75 -5.81 -6.96
CA GLY A 135 21.97 -7.27 -6.97
C GLY A 135 20.87 -8.06 -7.69
N ALA A 136 21.04 -9.39 -7.69
CA ALA A 136 20.04 -10.31 -8.21
C ALA A 136 18.77 -10.24 -7.34
N PRO A 137 17.62 -9.84 -7.90
CA PRO A 137 16.40 -9.68 -7.13
C PRO A 137 15.91 -11.06 -6.67
N ARG A 138 15.66 -11.21 -5.36
CA ARG A 138 15.15 -12.47 -4.78
C ARG A 138 13.71 -12.38 -4.28
N HIS A 139 13.29 -11.19 -3.87
CA HIS A 139 11.97 -10.94 -3.29
C HIS A 139 11.41 -9.60 -3.78
N TYR A 140 10.09 -9.51 -3.81
CA TYR A 140 9.40 -8.23 -3.83
C TYR A 140 9.16 -7.72 -2.42
N PHE A 141 9.25 -6.40 -2.28
CA PHE A 141 8.95 -5.67 -1.06
C PHE A 141 7.74 -4.77 -1.32
N VAL A 142 6.87 -4.64 -0.32
CA VAL A 142 5.78 -3.66 -0.35
C VAL A 142 6.40 -2.28 -0.22
N ILE A 143 6.22 -1.44 -1.23
CA ILE A 143 6.77 -0.08 -1.25
C ILE A 143 5.73 0.90 -0.75
N HIS A 144 4.50 0.76 -1.22
CA HIS A 144 3.42 1.69 -0.93
C HIS A 144 2.09 0.95 -0.83
N VAL A 145 1.22 1.45 0.04
CA VAL A 145 -0.17 1.03 0.19
C VAL A 145 -1.01 2.30 0.23
N GLU A 146 -2.07 2.38 -0.56
CA GLU A 146 -2.95 3.54 -0.59
C GLU A 146 -4.39 3.06 -0.82
N GLY A 147 -5.31 3.56 0.00
CA GLY A 147 -6.75 3.39 -0.25
C GLY A 147 -7.22 4.21 -1.45
N HIS A 148 -8.42 3.92 -1.92
CA HIS A 148 -8.99 4.63 -3.05
C HIS A 148 -9.21 6.11 -2.72
N LEU A 149 -8.63 6.99 -3.53
CA LEU A 149 -8.90 8.42 -3.49
C LEU A 149 -9.90 8.79 -4.59
N PRO A 150 -10.95 9.57 -4.27
CA PRO A 150 -11.86 10.07 -5.28
C PRO A 150 -11.12 10.98 -6.27
N ALA A 151 -11.66 11.10 -7.49
CA ALA A 151 -11.11 12.03 -8.47
C ALA A 151 -11.24 13.46 -7.92
N PRO A 152 -10.18 14.29 -8.03
CA PRO A 152 -10.27 15.65 -7.53
C PRO A 152 -11.32 16.43 -8.32
N ALA A 153 -12.22 17.10 -7.62
CA ALA A 153 -13.13 18.08 -8.22
C ALA A 153 -12.36 19.39 -8.49
N GLY A 154 -11.48 19.37 -9.50
CA GLY A 154 -10.79 20.58 -9.98
C GLY A 154 -9.53 21.00 -9.21
N SER A 155 -8.81 20.07 -8.57
CA SER A 155 -7.46 20.34 -8.05
C SER A 155 -6.40 20.18 -9.14
N ASP A 156 -5.46 21.12 -9.23
CA ASP A 156 -4.28 21.01 -10.10
C ASP A 156 -3.22 20.06 -9.53
N ILE A 157 -3.29 19.74 -8.24
CA ILE A 157 -2.38 18.82 -7.56
C ILE A 157 -3.00 17.43 -7.51
N ASP A 158 -2.43 16.49 -8.27
CA ASP A 158 -2.76 15.07 -8.15
C ASP A 158 -2.03 14.47 -6.94
N LEU A 159 -2.72 14.41 -5.80
CA LEU A 159 -2.20 13.82 -4.57
C LEU A 159 -2.16 12.28 -4.60
N ARG A 160 -2.58 11.65 -5.71
CA ARG A 160 -2.75 10.20 -5.83
C ARG A 160 -1.48 9.52 -6.32
N ALA A 161 -0.47 9.40 -5.45
CA ALA A 161 0.77 8.72 -5.79
C ALA A 161 0.58 7.23 -6.17
N ALA A 162 -0.57 6.62 -5.81
CA ALA A 162 -0.88 5.22 -6.11
C ALA A 162 -2.32 4.95 -6.57
N SER A 163 -3.07 5.93 -7.07
CA SER A 163 -4.41 5.64 -7.63
C SER A 163 -4.35 4.82 -8.92
N HIS A 164 -5.48 4.22 -9.31
CA HIS A 164 -5.59 3.29 -10.43
C HIS A 164 -5.08 3.87 -11.77
N ALA A 165 -5.43 5.12 -12.11
CA ALA A 165 -5.08 5.70 -13.42
C ALA A 165 -3.56 5.93 -13.63
N PRO A 166 -2.80 6.48 -12.67
CA PRO A 166 -1.34 6.50 -12.72
C PRO A 166 -0.71 5.11 -12.83
N LEU A 167 -1.29 4.09 -12.20
CA LEU A 167 -0.76 2.73 -12.21
C LEU A 167 -0.97 2.01 -13.54
N ASP A 168 -2.14 2.17 -14.17
CA ASP A 168 -2.42 1.62 -15.51
C ASP A 168 -1.52 2.26 -16.60
N ALA A 169 -1.04 3.49 -16.39
CA ALA A 169 -0.05 4.12 -17.28
C ALA A 169 1.37 3.54 -17.11
N LEU A 170 1.71 3.02 -15.93
CA LEU A 170 3.05 2.53 -15.59
C LEU A 170 3.22 1.03 -15.77
N TYR A 171 2.12 0.27 -15.68
CA TYR A 171 2.13 -1.18 -15.57
C TYR A 171 1.13 -1.83 -16.53
N ALA A 172 1.50 -3.00 -17.05
CA ALA A 172 0.58 -3.83 -17.83
C ALA A 172 -0.20 -4.76 -16.89
N SER A 173 -1.50 -4.94 -17.17
CA SER A 173 -2.35 -5.87 -16.43
C SER A 173 -2.19 -7.30 -16.95
N TYR A 174 -2.15 -8.26 -16.04
CA TYR A 174 -2.02 -9.69 -16.36
C TYR A 174 -3.15 -10.49 -15.71
N ALA A 175 -3.86 -11.28 -16.52
CA ALA A 175 -4.82 -12.27 -16.06
C ALA A 175 -4.10 -13.46 -15.37
N PRO A 176 -4.78 -14.21 -14.49
CA PRO A 176 -4.20 -15.38 -13.81
C PRO A 176 -3.55 -16.39 -14.77
N GLU A 177 -4.16 -16.66 -15.93
CA GLU A 177 -3.62 -17.56 -16.95
C GLU A 177 -2.29 -17.06 -17.51
N GLN A 178 -2.19 -15.76 -17.78
CA GLN A 178 -0.99 -15.12 -18.30
C GLN A 178 0.12 -15.12 -17.25
N LEU A 179 -0.21 -14.90 -15.98
CA LEU A 179 0.74 -15.01 -14.88
C LEU A 179 1.32 -16.42 -14.76
N ARG A 180 0.49 -17.47 -14.90
CA ARG A 180 0.96 -18.86 -14.91
C ARG A 180 1.96 -19.12 -16.03
N GLN A 181 1.75 -18.56 -17.22
CA GLN A 181 2.72 -18.67 -18.33
C GLN A 181 4.05 -17.97 -18.03
N LEU A 182 4.05 -16.90 -17.23
CA LEU A 182 5.26 -16.20 -16.80
C LEU A 182 6.05 -16.95 -15.71
N SER A 183 5.49 -17.99 -15.09
CA SER A 183 6.15 -18.75 -14.01
C SER A 183 7.45 -19.44 -14.46
N HIS A 184 7.60 -19.72 -15.76
CA HIS A 184 8.81 -20.32 -16.33
C HIS A 184 9.97 -19.33 -16.53
N ARG A 185 9.73 -18.03 -16.35
CA ARG A 185 10.80 -17.02 -16.45
C ARG A 185 11.76 -17.17 -15.29
N ASP A 186 13.07 -17.05 -15.56
CA ASP A 186 14.11 -17.03 -14.52
C ASP A 186 14.12 -15.68 -13.78
N HIS A 187 13.07 -15.45 -12.99
CA HIS A 187 12.91 -14.25 -12.17
C HIS A 187 12.28 -14.64 -10.83
N ALA A 188 13.12 -14.99 -9.85
CA ALA A 188 12.71 -15.54 -8.56
C ALA A 188 11.59 -14.75 -7.83
N PRO A 189 11.59 -13.40 -7.77
CA PRO A 189 10.51 -12.65 -7.14
C PRO A 189 9.16 -12.85 -7.84
N LEU A 190 9.17 -12.96 -9.18
CA LEU A 190 7.96 -13.14 -9.99
C LEU A 190 7.39 -14.54 -9.76
N GLN A 191 8.25 -15.55 -9.74
CA GLN A 191 7.86 -16.92 -9.40
C GLN A 191 7.28 -17.02 -7.98
N GLU A 192 7.88 -16.33 -7.00
CA GLU A 192 7.35 -16.28 -5.63
C GLU A 192 5.96 -15.62 -5.59
N LEU A 193 5.77 -14.49 -6.30
CA LEU A 193 4.48 -13.81 -6.38
C LEU A 193 3.40 -14.73 -6.98
N ILE A 194 3.67 -15.34 -8.14
CA ILE A 194 2.72 -16.23 -8.81
C ILE A 194 2.32 -17.38 -7.89
N ARG A 195 3.29 -17.98 -7.18
CA ARG A 195 3.01 -19.08 -6.24
C ARG A 195 2.13 -18.67 -5.07
N VAL A 196 2.24 -17.44 -4.60
CA VAL A 196 1.43 -16.95 -3.46
C VAL A 196 0.03 -16.52 -3.89
N LEU A 197 -0.14 -16.16 -5.17
CA LEU A 197 -1.44 -15.81 -5.75
C LEU A 197 -2.20 -16.99 -6.35
N SER A 198 -1.55 -18.15 -6.49
CA SER A 198 -2.16 -19.41 -6.98
C SER A 198 -2.65 -20.25 -5.81
#